data_AF-A0A7J6QXS3-F1
#
_entry.id   AF-A0A7J6QXS3-F1
#
_cell.length_a   1.000
_cell.length_b   1.000
_cell.length_c   1.000
_cell.angle_alpha   90.00
_cell.angle_beta   90.00
_cell.angle_gamma   90.00
#
_symmetry.space_group_name_H-M   'P 1'
#
loop_
_entity.id
_entity.type
_entity.pdbx_description
1 polymer ?
#
loop_
_entity_poly.entity_id
_entity_poly.type
_entity_poly.pdbx_seq_one_letter_code
_entity_poly.pdbx_strand_id
1 'polypeptide(L)'
;MTGLYSGGATFQDGITGRYSELSRDTQELYGEAYLKSVTDTLTEGLYGFLSNKDRSKVSEAMEHALLSPYPKYRYRVGLDCRTMYLLSFLPE
;
A
#
# COMPACT_ATOMS: atom_id res chain seq x y z
N MET A 1 6.80 6.87 11.49
CA MET A 1 7.07 8.14 10.77
C MET A 1 7.21 7.84 9.28
N THR A 2 6.09 7.82 8.54
CA THR A 2 6.09 7.64 7.08
C THR A 2 6.41 8.98 6.43
N GLY A 3 7.70 9.33 6.38
CA GLY A 3 8.21 10.64 5.93
C GLY A 3 8.11 10.89 4.42
N LEU A 4 6.99 10.57 3.78
CA LEU A 4 6.77 10.79 2.34
C LEU A 4 5.94 12.04 2.02
N TYR A 5 5.32 12.67 3.03
CA TYR A 5 4.53 13.90 2.87
C TYR A 5 5.22 15.10 3.54
N SER A 6 5.46 16.14 2.74
CA SER A 6 5.91 17.45 3.21
C SER A 6 4.79 18.07 4.07
N GLY A 7 4.89 17.93 5.39
CA GLY A 7 3.90 18.47 6.32
C GLY A 7 3.66 17.66 7.61
N GLY A 8 4.31 16.51 7.79
CA GLY A 8 4.12 15.69 8.99
C GLY A 8 2.78 14.95 9.07
N ALA A 9 1.91 15.14 8.06
CA ALA A 9 0.67 14.40 7.91
C ALA A 9 0.95 12.91 7.66
N THR A 10 0.25 12.08 8.43
CA THR A 10 0.33 10.63 8.32
C THR A 10 -0.64 10.12 7.24
N PHE A 11 -0.44 8.88 6.82
CA PHE A 11 -1.36 8.22 5.88
C PHE A 11 -2.80 8.18 6.41
N GLN A 12 -2.96 8.02 7.74
CA GLN A 12 -4.26 8.00 8.41
C GLN A 12 -4.97 9.36 8.34
N ASP A 13 -4.21 10.46 8.44
CA ASP A 13 -4.75 11.81 8.28
C ASP A 13 -5.31 12.02 6.87
N GLY A 14 -4.65 11.43 5.86
CA GLY A 14 -5.13 11.43 4.48
C GLY A 14 -6.45 10.67 4.28
N ILE A 15 -6.59 9.49 4.90
CA ILE A 15 -7.84 8.71 4.86
C ILE A 15 -8.96 9.48 5.54
N THR A 16 -8.70 10.03 6.73
CA THR A 16 -9.70 10.77 7.51
C THR A 16 -10.12 12.05 6.80
N GLY A 17 -9.18 12.76 6.17
CA GLY A 17 -9.46 13.94 5.37
C GLY A 17 -10.32 13.64 4.14
N ARG A 18 -10.11 12.51 3.47
CA ARG A 18 -11.00 12.09 2.36
C ARG A 18 -12.37 11.69 2.86
N TYR A 19 -12.45 10.99 3.99
CA TYR A 19 -13.73 10.59 4.56
C TYR A 19 -14.62 11.79 4.89
N SER A 20 -14.05 12.88 5.43
CA SER A 20 -14.81 14.09 5.76
C SER A 20 -15.32 14.85 4.53
N GLU A 21 -14.71 14.67 3.36
CA GLU A 21 -15.15 15.24 2.07
C GLU A 21 -16.34 14.47 1.45
N LEU A 22 -16.64 13.25 1.90
CA LEU A 22 -17.75 12.45 1.35
C LEU A 22 -19.13 13.04 1.71
N SER A 23 -20.15 12.67 0.93
CA SER A 23 -21.54 13.02 1.26
C SER A 23 -21.97 12.36 2.57
N ARG A 24 -22.84 13.06 3.33
CA ARG A 24 -23.40 12.55 4.59
C ARG A 24 -24.08 11.20 4.43
N ASP A 25 -24.87 11.02 3.37
CA ASP A 25 -25.55 9.75 3.07
C ASP A 25 -24.55 8.59 2.98
N THR A 26 -23.38 8.82 2.39
CA THR A 26 -22.33 7.80 2.25
C THR A 26 -21.63 7.55 3.59
N GLN A 27 -21.36 8.61 4.36
CA GLN A 27 -20.77 8.50 5.70
C GLN A 27 -21.69 7.74 6.65
N GLU A 28 -23.01 7.96 6.59
CA GLU A 28 -23.99 7.25 7.40
C GLU A 28 -24.17 5.79 6.96
N LEU A 29 -24.11 5.52 5.65
CA LEU A 29 -24.22 4.17 5.11
C LEU A 29 -23.06 3.25 5.52
N TYR A 30 -21.82 3.75 5.44
CA TYR A 30 -20.63 2.97 5.83
C TYR A 30 -20.35 3.05 7.34
N GLY A 31 -20.57 4.22 7.95
CA GLY A 31 -20.34 4.49 9.36
C GLY A 31 -18.86 4.62 9.77
N GLU A 32 -18.63 5.24 10.92
CA GLU A 32 -17.28 5.44 11.47
C GLU A 32 -16.59 4.11 11.83
N ALA A 33 -17.36 3.06 12.12
CA ALA A 33 -16.81 1.73 12.38
C ALA A 33 -16.10 1.14 11.16
N TYR A 34 -16.61 1.43 9.95
CA TYR A 34 -15.97 1.02 8.70
C TYR A 34 -14.70 1.82 8.43
N LEU A 35 -14.72 3.14 8.66
CA LEU A 35 -13.53 3.98 8.56
C LEU A 35 -12.39 3.43 9.42
N LYS A 36 -12.71 3.08 10.68
CA LYS A 36 -11.75 2.52 11.61
C LYS A 36 -11.22 1.16 11.14
N SER A 37 -12.11 0.24 10.75
CA SER A 37 -11.69 -1.09 10.30
C SER A 37 -10.79 -1.03 9.07
N VAL A 38 -11.09 -0.15 8.12
CA VAL A 38 -10.26 0.07 6.92
C VAL A 38 -8.91 0.66 7.31
N THR A 39 -8.90 1.66 8.18
CA THR A 39 -7.65 2.31 8.62
C THR A 39 -6.74 1.33 9.36
N ASP A 40 -7.31 0.51 10.24
CA ASP A 40 -6.58 -0.52 11.00
C ASP A 40 -6.06 -1.61 10.05
N THR A 41 -6.89 -2.11 9.13
CA THR A 41 -6.50 -3.15 8.16
C THR A 41 -5.36 -2.68 7.24
N LEU A 42 -5.43 -1.44 6.77
CA LEU A 42 -4.39 -0.88 5.90
C LEU A 42 -3.10 -0.61 6.68
N THR A 43 -3.18 -0.06 7.88
CA THR A 43 -2.01 0.31 8.68
C THR A 43 -1.31 -0.93 9.23
N GLU A 44 -2.03 -1.85 9.86
CA GLU A 44 -1.44 -3.02 10.52
C GLU A 44 -1.21 -4.17 9.53
N GLY A 45 -2.20 -4.46 8.69
CA GLY A 45 -2.13 -5.56 7.73
C GLY A 45 -1.20 -5.25 6.56
N LEU A 46 -1.47 -4.17 5.84
CA LEU A 46 -0.72 -3.85 4.61
C LEU A 46 0.69 -3.35 4.91
N TYR A 47 0.81 -2.32 5.75
CA TYR A 47 2.12 -1.73 6.06
C TYR A 47 2.91 -2.53 7.10
N GLY A 48 2.24 -3.16 8.07
CA GLY A 48 2.91 -3.89 9.15
C GLY A 48 3.37 -5.28 8.76
N PHE A 49 2.50 -6.06 8.10
CA PHE A 49 2.76 -7.47 7.79
C PHE A 49 3.26 -7.71 6.36
N LEU A 50 2.66 -7.03 5.38
CA LEU A 50 2.95 -7.27 3.97
C LEU A 50 4.08 -6.40 3.42
N SER A 51 4.35 -5.22 3.99
CA SER A 51 5.42 -4.35 3.47
C SER A 51 6.80 -4.86 3.87
N ASN A 52 7.68 -5.03 2.89
CA ASN A 52 9.10 -5.23 3.18
C ASN A 52 9.73 -3.91 3.67
N LYS A 53 10.46 -3.95 4.78
CA LYS A 53 11.15 -2.77 5.35
C LYS A 53 12.42 -2.42 4.58
N ASP A 54 12.99 -3.38 3.86
CA ASP A 54 14.19 -3.20 3.09
C ASP A 54 13.88 -2.56 1.73
N ARG A 55 14.22 -1.28 1.60
CA ARG A 55 14.00 -0.48 0.39
C ARG A 55 15.03 -0.75 -0.70
N SER A 56 16.17 -1.38 -0.37
CA SER A 56 17.27 -1.64 -1.32
C SER A 56 16.85 -2.58 -2.46
N LYS A 57 15.85 -3.43 -2.21
CA LYS A 57 15.33 -4.35 -3.21
C LYS A 57 14.74 -3.65 -4.43
N VAL A 58 14.17 -2.45 -4.25
CA VAL A 58 13.62 -1.66 -5.35
C VAL A 58 14.73 -1.17 -6.27
N SER A 59 15.79 -0.60 -5.70
CA SER A 59 16.96 -0.17 -6.47
C SER A 59 17.67 -1.34 -7.15
N GLU A 60 17.84 -2.47 -6.46
CA GLU A 60 18.47 -3.67 -7.02
C GLU A 60 17.67 -4.20 -8.23
N ALA A 61 16.33 -4.22 -8.14
CA ALA A 61 15.49 -4.64 -9.26
C ALA A 61 15.57 -3.67 -10.45
N MET A 62 15.69 -2.36 -10.20
CA MET A 62 15.90 -1.37 -11.25
C MET A 62 17.26 -1.53 -11.92
N GLU A 63 18.33 -1.71 -11.15
CA GLU A 63 19.68 -1.98 -11.67
C GLU A 63 19.71 -3.25 -12.51
N HIS A 64 19.11 -4.33 -12.00
CA HIS A 64 19.00 -5.58 -12.74
C HIS A 64 18.17 -5.40 -14.04
N ALA A 65 17.13 -4.57 -14.05
CA ALA A 65 16.37 -4.31 -15.26
C ALA A 65 17.19 -3.57 -16.34
N LEU A 66 18.07 -2.66 -15.92
CA LEU A 66 18.92 -1.86 -16.82
C LEU A 66 20.12 -2.65 -17.36
N LEU A 67 20.72 -3.52 -16.54
CA LEU A 67 21.93 -4.24 -16.87
C LEU A 67 21.69 -5.64 -17.44
N SER A 68 20.47 -6.17 -17.36
CA SER A 68 20.19 -7.52 -17.84
C SER A 68 20.26 -7.61 -19.37
N PRO A 69 20.97 -8.61 -19.93
CA PRO A 69 21.01 -8.82 -21.38
C PRO A 69 19.63 -9.21 -21.97
N TYR A 70 18.71 -9.69 -21.14
CA TYR A 70 17.34 -10.06 -21.52
C TYR A 70 16.34 -9.47 -20.52
N PRO A 71 15.93 -8.21 -20.72
CA PRO A 71 15.02 -7.55 -19.80
C PRO A 71 13.64 -8.23 -19.80
N LYS A 72 13.02 -8.31 -18.61
CA LYS A 72 11.69 -8.90 -18.41
C LYS A 72 10.63 -7.80 -18.42
N TYR A 73 9.43 -8.13 -18.91
CA TYR A 73 8.29 -7.21 -18.89
C TYR A 73 7.86 -6.83 -17.45
N ARG A 74 8.07 -7.71 -16.47
CA ARG A 74 7.74 -7.45 -15.06
C ARG A 74 8.84 -7.97 -14.13
N TYR A 75 9.33 -7.08 -13.27
CA TYR A 75 10.24 -7.40 -12.17
C TYR A 75 9.46 -7.39 -10.86
N ARG A 76 9.61 -8.47 -10.08
CA ARG A 76 8.95 -8.60 -8.77
C ARG A 76 9.97 -8.28 -7.70
N VAL A 77 9.67 -7.25 -6.93
CA VAL A 77 10.59 -6.76 -5.91
C VAL A 77 10.19 -7.36 -4.57
N GLY A 78 11.05 -8.21 -4.01
CA GLY A 78 10.79 -8.81 -2.70
C GLY A 78 9.72 -9.90 -2.68
N LEU A 79 9.52 -10.47 -1.49
CA LEU A 79 8.56 -11.54 -1.25
C LEU A 79 7.12 -11.00 -1.20
N ASP A 80 6.97 -9.78 -0.69
CA ASP A 80 5.75 -8.98 -0.60
C ASP A 80 5.07 -8.78 -1.97
N CYS A 81 5.85 -8.40 -2.99
CA CYS A 81 5.32 -8.29 -4.35
C CYS A 81 4.87 -9.67 -4.90
N ARG A 82 5.56 -10.75 -4.49
CA ARG A 82 5.23 -12.10 -4.93
C ARG A 82 3.95 -12.61 -4.27
N THR A 83 3.76 -12.35 -2.97
CA THR A 83 2.53 -12.72 -2.25
C THR A 83 1.33 -11.92 -2.74
N MET A 84 1.47 -10.60 -2.91
CA MET A 84 0.41 -9.76 -3.48
C MET A 84 0.02 -10.19 -4.90
N TYR A 85 1.02 -10.53 -5.74
CA TYR A 85 0.71 -11.07 -7.05
C TYR A 85 -0.08 -12.38 -6.96
N LEU A 86 0.31 -13.31 -6.09
CA LEU A 86 -0.43 -14.57 -5.94
C LEU A 86 -1.87 -14.33 -5.46
N LEU A 87 -2.07 -13.40 -4.53
CA LEU A 87 -3.40 -13.00 -4.05
C LEU A 87 -4.29 -12.48 -5.20
N SER A 88 -3.73 -11.79 -6.19
CA SER A 88 -4.51 -11.33 -7.35
C SER A 88 -5.05 -12.44 -8.26
N PHE A 89 -4.60 -13.69 -8.09
CA PHE A 89 -5.15 -14.86 -8.80
C PHE A 89 -6.09 -15.70 -7.93
N LEU A 90 -6.27 -15.38 -6.64
CA LEU A 90 -7.29 -16.05 -5.84
C LEU A 90 -8.67 -15.55 -6.27
N PRO A 91 -9.66 -16.46 -6.41
CA PRO A 91 -11.05 -16.04 -6.63
C PRO A 91 -11.60 -15.32 -5.39
N GLU A 92 -12.48 -14.35 -5.63
CA GLU A 92 -13.26 -13.65 -4.60
C GLU A 92 -14.18 -14.59 -3.81
#